data_AF-A0A8J2K8T8-F1
#
_entry.id   AF-A0A8J2K8T8-F1
#
_cell.length_a   1.000
_cell.length_b   1.000
_cell.length_c   1.000
_cell.angle_alpha   90.00
_cell.angle_beta   90.00
_cell.angle_gamma   90.00
#
_symmetry.space_group_name_H-M   'P 1'
#
loop_
_entity.id
_entity.type
_entity.pdbx_description
1 polymer ?
#
loop_
_entity_poly.entity_id
_entity_poly.type
_entity_poly.pdbx_seq_one_letter_code
_entity_poly.pdbx_strand_id
1 'polypeptide(L)'
;MLFSWDDVDRKERDLMKTFKIPPKTLVTFLMTLEDHYVADVPYHNSIHAADVAQSTHVLLNSPALESVFTNLEILAAIFAAAIHDVDHPGLTNQFLVNS
;
A
#
# COMPACT_ATOMS: atom_id res chain seq x y z
N MET A 1 -4.20 -30.14 18.91
CA MET A 1 -4.73 -28.96 18.19
C MET A 1 -3.50 -28.13 17.83
N LEU A 2 -2.83 -28.49 16.74
CA LEU A 2 -1.63 -27.81 16.26
C LEU A 2 -2.08 -27.00 15.04
N PHE A 3 -2.04 -25.67 15.15
CA PHE A 3 -2.10 -24.81 13.98
C PHE A 3 -0.85 -25.11 13.15
N SER A 4 -1.05 -25.65 11.94
CA SER A 4 0.03 -25.79 10.98
C SER A 4 0.35 -24.40 10.42
N TRP A 5 1.63 -24.03 10.39
CA TRP A 5 2.09 -22.82 9.71
C TRP A 5 1.90 -22.90 8.19
N ASP A 6 1.60 -24.09 7.68
CA ASP A 6 1.32 -24.33 6.26
C ASP A 6 -0.09 -23.90 5.83
N ASP A 7 -1.00 -23.62 6.78
CA ASP A 7 -2.37 -23.16 6.49
C ASP A 7 -2.45 -21.64 6.26
N VAL A 8 -1.35 -20.90 6.46
CA VAL A 8 -1.25 -19.51 6.02
C VAL A 8 -0.86 -19.51 4.55
N ASP A 9 -1.78 -19.99 3.71
CA ASP A 9 -1.69 -19.83 2.27
C ASP A 9 -1.67 -18.32 2.00
N ARG A 10 -0.47 -17.75 1.90
CA ARG A 10 -0.28 -16.34 1.55
C ARG A 10 -0.81 -16.22 0.13
N LYS A 11 -2.10 -15.89 -0.01
CA LYS A 11 -2.74 -15.56 -1.27
C LYS A 11 -2.02 -14.37 -1.87
N GLU A 12 -0.97 -14.66 -2.64
CA GLU A 12 -0.32 -13.69 -3.48
C GLU A 12 -1.33 -13.32 -4.56
N ARG A 13 -1.81 -12.08 -4.48
CA ARG A 13 -2.94 -11.64 -5.28
C ARG A 13 -2.45 -11.41 -6.70
N ASP A 14 -3.04 -12.10 -7.67
CA ASP A 14 -2.69 -11.99 -9.08
C ASP A 14 -3.25 -10.71 -9.74
N LEU A 15 -3.11 -9.57 -9.04
CA LEU A 15 -3.70 -8.27 -9.41
C LEU A 15 -3.13 -7.78 -10.74
N MET A 16 -1.84 -8.00 -10.99
CA MET A 16 -1.22 -7.61 -12.26
C MET A 16 -1.86 -8.32 -13.45
N LYS A 17 -2.10 -9.64 -13.36
CA LYS A 17 -2.79 -10.36 -14.44
C LYS A 17 -4.26 -10.00 -14.52
N THR A 18 -4.95 -9.88 -13.38
CA THR A 18 -6.36 -9.50 -13.30
C THR A 18 -6.65 -8.18 -14.00
N PHE A 19 -5.80 -7.17 -13.75
CA PHE A 19 -5.97 -5.82 -14.30
C PHE A 19 -5.08 -5.54 -15.52
N LYS A 20 -4.38 -6.57 -16.04
CA LYS A 20 -3.48 -6.47 -17.20
C LYS A 20 -2.45 -5.35 -17.06
N ILE A 21 -1.88 -5.18 -15.87
CA ILE A 21 -0.86 -4.17 -15.57
C ILE A 21 0.49 -4.70 -16.06
N PRO A 22 1.14 -4.08 -17.06
CA PRO A 22 2.47 -4.50 -17.49
C PRO A 22 3.47 -4.25 -16.35
N PRO A 23 4.37 -5.21 -16.03
CA PRO A 23 5.34 -5.05 -14.94
C PRO A 23 6.17 -3.78 -15.05
N LYS A 24 6.59 -3.42 -16.28
CA LYS A 24 7.33 -2.18 -16.55
C LYS A 24 6.53 -0.93 -16.16
N THR A 25 5.23 -0.89 -16.46
CA THR A 25 4.36 0.23 -16.10
C THR A 25 4.24 0.36 -14.58
N LEU A 26 4.07 -0.76 -13.87
CA LEU A 26 4.00 -0.76 -12.40
C LEU A 26 5.31 -0.26 -11.77
N VAL A 27 6.46 -0.81 -12.20
CA VAL A 27 7.76 -0.41 -11.66
C VAL A 27 8.04 1.06 -11.95
N THR A 28 7.78 1.54 -13.17
CA THR A 28 7.95 2.97 -13.48
C THR A 28 7.07 3.85 -12.61
N PHE A 29 5.79 3.47 -12.41
CA PHE A 29 4.90 4.21 -11.51
C PHE A 29 5.42 4.23 -10.07
N LEU A 30 5.81 3.08 -9.53
CA LEU A 30 6.28 2.97 -8.13
C LEU A 30 7.59 3.72 -7.90
N MET A 31 8.53 3.69 -8.84
CA MET A 31 9.76 4.49 -8.76
C MET A 31 9.46 5.99 -8.76
N THR A 32 8.61 6.46 -9.68
CA THR A 32 8.20 7.87 -9.69
C THR A 32 7.45 8.25 -8.42
N LEU A 33 6.57 7.38 -7.90
CA LEU A 33 5.86 7.62 -6.64
C LEU A 33 6.83 7.74 -5.46
N GLU A 34 7.80 6.84 -5.36
CA GLU A 34 8.85 6.86 -4.34
C GLU A 34 9.69 8.15 -4.42
N ASP A 35 10.06 8.59 -5.62
CA ASP A 35 10.78 9.85 -5.85
C ASP A 35 10.00 11.09 -5.37
N HIS A 36 8.66 11.01 -5.27
CA HIS A 36 7.81 12.11 -4.79
C HIS A 36 7.54 12.05 -3.27
N TYR A 37 8.06 11.04 -2.57
CA TYR A 37 8.13 11.09 -1.11
C TYR A 37 9.39 11.86 -0.68
N VAL A 38 9.22 12.89 0.16
CA VAL A 38 10.33 13.78 0.55
C VAL A 38 11.28 13.05 1.51
N ALA A 39 12.48 12.71 1.02
CA ALA A 39 13.46 11.92 1.75
C ALA A 39 13.92 12.54 3.09
N ASP A 40 13.95 13.87 3.18
CA ASP A 40 14.37 14.60 4.38
C ASP A 40 13.26 14.69 5.45
N VAL A 41 12.04 14.23 5.16
CA VAL A 41 10.95 14.15 6.16
C VAL A 41 11.15 12.91 7.03
N PRO A 42 11.30 13.04 8.37
CA PRO A 42 11.68 11.92 9.24
C PRO A 42 10.66 10.77 9.32
N TYR A 43 9.38 11.04 9.03
CA TYR A 43 8.29 10.06 9.20
C TYR A 43 7.46 9.85 7.93
N HIS A 44 6.77 10.87 7.41
CA HIS A 44 5.94 10.78 6.19
C HIS A 44 6.80 10.71 4.91
N ASN A 45 7.60 9.65 4.79
CA ASN A 45 8.48 9.34 3.66
C ASN A 45 8.09 7.97 3.04
N SER A 46 8.85 7.51 2.05
CA SER A 46 8.53 6.29 1.31
C SER A 46 8.51 5.01 2.18
N ILE A 47 9.25 5.00 3.30
CA ILE A 47 9.27 3.86 4.23
C ILE A 47 7.92 3.74 4.94
N HIS A 48 7.35 4.86 5.41
CA HIS A 48 6.00 4.88 5.99
C HIS A 48 4.94 4.45 4.97
N ALA A 49 5.05 4.94 3.72
CA ALA A 49 4.15 4.51 2.66
C ALA A 49 4.20 2.99 2.42
N ALA A 50 5.41 2.41 2.39
CA ALA A 50 5.61 0.98 2.25
C ALA A 50 5.04 0.18 3.43
N ASP A 51 5.22 0.66 4.66
CA ASP A 51 4.67 0.06 5.88
C ASP A 51 3.13 0.05 5.86
N VAL A 52 2.49 1.17 5.52
CA VAL A 52 1.03 1.28 5.44
C VAL A 52 0.47 0.41 4.31
N ALA A 53 1.13 0.35 3.15
CA ALA A 53 0.72 -0.51 2.05
C ALA A 53 0.83 -2.01 2.41
N GLN A 54 1.91 -2.40 3.09
CA GLN A 54 2.11 -3.78 3.55
C GLN A 54 1.12 -4.16 4.66
N SER A 55 0.91 -3.28 5.63
CA SER A 55 -0.08 -3.47 6.70
C SER A 55 -1.49 -3.61 6.13
N THR A 56 -1.85 -2.77 5.16
CA THR A 56 -3.13 -2.86 4.45
C THR A 56 -3.28 -4.19 3.72
N HIS A 57 -2.22 -4.67 3.04
CA HIS A 57 -2.22 -5.98 2.41
C HIS A 57 -2.46 -7.12 3.41
N VAL A 58 -1.82 -7.08 4.59
CA VAL A 58 -2.02 -8.07 5.65
C VAL A 58 -3.45 -8.03 6.18
N LEU A 59 -3.99 -6.84 6.47
CA LEU A 59 -5.37 -6.69 6.96
C LEU A 59 -6.40 -7.23 5.96
N LEU A 60 -6.23 -6.95 4.67
CA LEU A 60 -7.11 -7.48 3.60
C LEU A 60 -7.04 -9.00 3.44
N ASN A 61 -5.97 -9.65 3.92
CA ASN A 61 -5.82 -11.11 3.96
C ASN A 61 -6.32 -11.73 5.28
N SER A 62 -6.94 -10.96 6.17
CA SER A 62 -7.58 -11.50 7.36
C SER A 62 -8.64 -12.54 6.99
N PRO A 63 -8.69 -13.72 7.64
CA PRO A 63 -9.73 -14.72 7.41
C PRO A 63 -11.15 -14.18 7.59
N ALA A 64 -11.34 -13.19 8.48
CA ALA A 64 -12.63 -12.54 8.70
C ALA A 64 -13.12 -11.72 7.50
N LEU A 65 -12.24 -11.39 6.56
CA LEU A 65 -12.52 -10.59 5.36
C LEU A 65 -12.41 -11.43 4.07
N GLU A 66 -12.35 -12.76 4.18
CA GLU A 66 -12.26 -13.64 3.02
C GLU A 66 -13.49 -13.47 2.11
N SER A 67 -13.23 -13.25 0.81
CA SER A 67 -14.25 -13.04 -0.22
C SER A 67 -15.22 -11.87 0.02
N VAL A 68 -14.91 -10.97 0.96
CA VAL A 68 -15.71 -9.76 1.22
C VAL A 68 -15.48 -8.71 0.14
N PHE A 69 -14.23 -8.53 -0.29
CA PHE A 69 -13.85 -7.49 -1.24
C PHE A 69 -13.59 -8.05 -2.63
N THR A 70 -14.00 -7.30 -3.64
CA THR A 70 -13.65 -7.53 -5.04
C THR A 70 -12.17 -7.23 -5.30
N ASN A 71 -11.61 -7.80 -6.36
CA ASN A 71 -10.24 -7.51 -6.78
C ASN A 71 -9.98 -6.01 -6.99
N LEU A 72 -10.99 -5.23 -7.40
CA LEU A 72 -10.85 -3.80 -7.64
C LEU A 72 -10.76 -3.03 -6.33
N GLU A 73 -11.58 -3.36 -5.34
CA GLU A 73 -11.52 -2.74 -4.00
C GLU A 73 -10.19 -3.04 -3.31
N ILE A 74 -9.68 -4.26 -3.48
CA ILE A 74 -8.38 -4.65 -2.94
C ILE A 74 -7.24 -3.86 -3.61
N LEU A 75 -7.24 -3.77 -4.95
CA LEU A 75 -6.27 -2.95 -5.66
C LEU A 75 -6.37 -1.49 -5.23
N ALA A 76 -7.59 -0.94 -5.13
CA ALA A 76 -7.82 0.44 -4.73
C ALA A 76 -7.31 0.72 -3.32
N ALA A 77 -7.53 -0.19 -2.36
CA ALA A 77 -7.05 -0.04 -0.99
C ALA A 77 -5.51 -0.05 -0.90
N ILE A 78 -4.85 -0.99 -1.59
CA ILE A 78 -3.38 -1.06 -1.62
C ILE A 78 -2.80 0.17 -2.34
N PHE A 79 -3.42 0.58 -3.45
CA PHE A 79 -3.02 1.77 -4.19
C PHE A 79 -3.18 3.04 -3.34
N ALA A 80 -4.33 3.22 -2.67
CA ALA A 80 -4.58 4.33 -1.77
C ALA A 80 -3.55 4.39 -0.65
N ALA A 81 -3.25 3.25 -0.01
CA ALA A 81 -2.22 3.15 1.03
C ALA A 81 -0.84 3.59 0.52
N ALA A 82 -0.46 3.20 -0.69
CA ALA A 82 0.84 3.55 -1.28
C ALA A 82 0.97 5.05 -1.60
N ILE A 83 -0.13 5.76 -1.89
CA ILE A 83 -0.10 7.17 -2.30
C ILE A 83 -0.53 8.16 -1.21
N HIS A 84 -1.01 7.70 -0.05
CA HIS A 84 -1.80 8.53 0.85
C HIS A 84 -1.07 9.77 1.42
N ASP A 85 0.25 9.70 1.49
CA ASP A 85 1.14 10.74 2.06
C ASP A 85 2.18 11.24 1.05
N VAL A 86 1.98 11.00 -0.26
CA VAL A 86 2.90 11.49 -1.29
C VAL A 86 3.03 13.02 -1.21
N ASP A 87 4.23 13.55 -1.39
CA ASP A 87 4.54 15.00 -1.32
C ASP A 87 4.25 15.65 0.05
N HIS A 88 4.16 14.86 1.13
CA HIS A 88 3.89 15.39 2.47
C HIS A 88 5.07 16.26 2.98
N PRO A 89 4.87 17.54 3.36
CA PRO A 89 5.95 18.48 3.67
C PRO A 89 6.56 18.33 5.07
N GLY A 90 6.16 17.28 5.81
CA GLY A 90 6.55 17.07 7.21
C GLY A 90 5.88 18.02 8.22
N LEU A 91 4.84 18.74 7.79
CA LEU A 91 4.10 19.71 8.60
C LEU A 91 2.65 19.25 8.79
N THR A 92 2.03 19.64 9.90
CA THR A 92 0.60 19.35 10.11
C THR A 92 -0.27 20.29 9.29
N ASN A 93 -1.50 19.87 9.00
CA ASN A 93 -2.50 20.74 8.38
C ASN A 93 -2.67 22.08 9.11
N GLN A 94 -2.64 22.06 10.45
CA GLN A 94 -2.77 23.26 11.27
C GLN A 94 -1.61 24.23 11.08
N PHE A 95 -0.39 23.73 10.88
CA PHE A 95 0.77 24.57 10.58
C PHE A 95 0.60 25.25 9.23
N LEU A 96 0.22 24.51 8.18
CA LEU A 96 0.04 25.03 6.82
C LEU A 96 -1.05 26.12 6.73
N VAL A 97 -2.09 26.01 7.54
CA VAL A 97 -3.17 27.03 7.60
C VAL A 97 -2.71 28.31 8.32
N ASN A 98 -1.74 28.20 9.24
CA ASN A 98 -1.35 29.28 10.15
C ASN A 98 -0.03 29.97 9.79
N SER A 99 0.61 29.59 8.68
CA SER A 99 1.93 30.09 8.24
C SER A 99 1.86 31.04 7.05
#